data_AF-A0A9Q1MAE8-F1
#
_entry.id   AF-A0A9Q1MAE8-F1
#
_cell.length_a   1.000
_cell.length_b   1.000
_cell.length_c   1.000
_cell.angle_alpha   90.00
_cell.angle_beta   90.00
_cell.angle_gamma   90.00
#
_symmetry.space_group_name_H-M   'P 1'
#
loop_
_entity.id
_entity.type
_entity.pdbx_description
1 polymer ?
#
loop_
_entity_poly.entity_id
_entity_poly.type
_entity_poly.pdbx_seq_one_letter_code
_entity_poly.pdbx_strand_id
1 'polypeptide(L)'
;MPGGGLISAALSHAFSLFVAVSVSLNISGGHVNPAVTFAAFIGGHITFYRSVLYWIAQLIGSVVALLLLKFATGGLDTSAYAHRGGATPWNAVIFEIMMTFSLVYTVYATTIDPKKGNTEVIAPIAIGFIVGANTLTAGGLYGAVMNPAMAFGQAVDSWKWESHWIYWLGPFVGAAIAALVYETIFLDSQNTYEQLPSKDTSAYALRGGATPWNAVIFEIMMTFSLVYTVYATTIDPKKGNTEVIAPIAIGFIVGANTLTAGGLYGAVMNPAMAFGQAVDSWKWESHWIYWLGPFVGAAIAALVYETIFLDSQNTYEQLPSKDTSAYALRGGATPWNAVIFEIMMTFSLVYTVYATTIDPKKGNTEVIAPIAIGFIVGANTLTAGGLYGAVMNPAMAFGQAVDSWKWESHWIYWLGPFVGAAIAALVYETIFLDSQNTYEQLPSKTKDF
;
A
#
# COMPACT_ATOMS: atom_id res chain seq x y z
N MET A 1 -11.84 -16.19 -13.51
CA MET A 1 -12.30 -14.80 -13.25
C MET A 1 -12.54 -14.14 -14.60
N PRO A 2 -13.55 -13.27 -14.77
CA PRO A 2 -13.63 -12.39 -15.94
C PRO A 2 -12.31 -11.60 -16.07
N GLY A 3 -11.90 -11.25 -17.30
CA GLY A 3 -10.59 -10.64 -17.57
C GLY A 3 -10.27 -9.38 -16.74
N GLY A 4 -11.28 -8.57 -16.37
CA GLY A 4 -11.09 -7.41 -15.49
C GLY A 4 -10.76 -7.75 -14.03
N GLY A 5 -11.18 -8.92 -13.54
CA GLY A 5 -10.86 -9.39 -12.19
C GLY A 5 -9.40 -9.84 -12.03
N LEU A 6 -8.80 -10.38 -13.08
CA LEU A 6 -7.39 -10.80 -13.03
C LEU A 6 -6.43 -9.60 -13.05
N ILE A 7 -6.75 -8.57 -13.85
CA ILE A 7 -5.92 -7.35 -13.94
C ILE A 7 -5.95 -6.59 -12.60
N SER A 8 -7.13 -6.41 -12.02
CA SER A 8 -7.27 -5.77 -10.71
C SER A 8 -6.54 -6.54 -9.60
N ALA A 9 -6.64 -7.88 -9.58
CA ALA A 9 -5.89 -8.71 -8.64
C ALA A 9 -4.37 -8.57 -8.80
N ALA A 10 -3.86 -8.62 -10.04
CA ALA A 10 -2.43 -8.51 -10.31
C ALA A 10 -1.85 -7.14 -9.90
N LEU A 11 -2.58 -6.06 -10.20
CA LEU A 11 -2.16 -4.71 -9.78
C LEU A 11 -2.26 -4.53 -8.27
N SER A 12 -3.29 -5.10 -7.63
CA SER A 12 -3.41 -5.08 -6.16
C SER A 12 -2.23 -5.80 -5.51
N HIS A 13 -1.83 -6.98 -6.01
CA HIS A 13 -0.63 -7.67 -5.54
C HIS A 13 0.63 -6.85 -5.75
N ALA A 14 0.80 -6.23 -6.94
CA ALA A 14 1.99 -5.45 -7.25
C ALA A 14 2.15 -4.25 -6.31
N PHE A 15 1.08 -3.47 -6.17
CA PHE A 15 1.09 -2.26 -5.35
C PHE A 15 1.16 -2.59 -3.86
N SER A 16 0.42 -3.60 -3.39
CA SER A 16 0.47 -4.01 -1.97
C SER A 16 1.85 -4.54 -1.59
N LEU A 17 2.47 -5.36 -2.44
CA LEU A 17 3.81 -5.88 -2.17
C LEU A 17 4.88 -4.79 -2.25
N PHE A 18 4.78 -3.88 -3.22
CA PHE A 18 5.63 -2.69 -3.28
C PHE A 18 5.64 -1.95 -1.94
N VAL A 19 4.44 -1.65 -1.43
CA VAL A 19 4.28 -0.91 -0.17
C VAL A 19 4.79 -1.74 1.00
N ALA A 20 4.42 -3.02 1.08
CA ALA A 20 4.82 -3.90 2.16
C ALA A 20 6.35 -4.01 2.27
N VAL A 21 7.06 -4.11 1.15
CA VAL A 21 8.53 -4.09 1.13
C VAL A 21 9.05 -2.70 1.50
N SER A 22 8.50 -1.62 0.93
CA SER A 22 8.94 -0.24 1.21
C SER A 22 8.89 0.10 2.70
N VAL A 23 7.81 -0.27 3.39
CA VAL A 23 7.63 0.04 4.82
C VAL A 23 8.44 -0.84 5.76
N SER A 24 8.98 -1.97 5.28
CA SER A 24 9.68 -2.95 6.13
C SER A 24 11.13 -3.19 5.73
N LEU A 25 11.61 -2.59 4.62
CA LEU A 25 12.95 -2.80 4.08
C LEU A 25 14.05 -2.45 5.11
N ASN A 26 14.00 -1.27 5.70
CA ASN A 26 15.02 -0.83 6.66
C ASN A 26 14.82 -1.37 8.09
N ILE A 27 13.68 -2.03 8.36
CA ILE A 27 13.37 -2.59 9.67
C ILE A 27 13.76 -4.07 9.72
N SER A 28 13.31 -4.84 8.73
CA SER A 28 13.43 -6.30 8.72
C SER A 28 13.94 -6.85 7.38
N GLY A 29 14.45 -6.02 6.46
CA GLY A 29 14.83 -6.43 5.11
C GLY A 29 13.64 -6.74 4.20
N GLY A 30 12.41 -6.47 4.64
CA GLY A 30 11.19 -6.59 3.83
C GLY A 30 10.92 -7.96 3.18
N HIS A 31 11.24 -9.06 3.86
CA HIS A 31 11.06 -10.41 3.26
C HIS A 31 9.60 -10.71 2.92
N VAL A 32 8.67 -10.43 3.85
CA VAL A 32 7.19 -10.59 3.76
C VAL A 32 6.67 -11.90 3.11
N ASN A 33 7.53 -12.91 3.01
CA ASN A 33 7.31 -14.16 2.28
C ASN A 33 8.26 -15.24 2.84
N PRO A 34 7.74 -16.42 3.26
CA PRO A 34 8.57 -17.52 3.71
C PRO A 34 9.59 -18.01 2.70
N ALA A 35 9.26 -18.01 1.40
CA ALA A 35 10.17 -18.43 0.34
C ALA A 35 11.36 -17.48 0.19
N VAL A 36 11.14 -16.17 0.29
CA VAL A 36 12.21 -15.16 0.31
C VAL A 36 13.11 -15.34 1.54
N THR A 37 12.50 -15.59 2.70
CA THR A 37 13.24 -15.85 3.95
C THR A 37 14.07 -17.13 3.87
N PHE A 38 13.55 -18.16 3.22
CA PHE A 38 14.26 -19.41 2.98
C PHE A 38 15.43 -19.23 2.02
N ALA A 39 15.26 -18.43 0.96
CA ALA A 39 16.32 -18.09 0.03
C ALA A 39 17.49 -17.39 0.74
N ALA A 40 17.19 -16.35 1.52
CA ALA A 40 18.18 -15.65 2.33
C ALA A 40 18.89 -16.59 3.33
N PHE A 41 18.19 -17.58 3.88
CA PHE A 41 18.79 -18.58 4.77
C PHE A 41 19.77 -19.49 4.03
N ILE A 42 19.38 -20.02 2.86
CA ILE A 42 20.25 -20.85 2.02
C ILE A 42 21.48 -20.08 1.56
N GLY A 43 21.33 -18.80 1.19
CA GLY A 43 22.45 -17.94 0.83
C GLY A 43 23.33 -17.49 2.00
N GLY A 44 22.98 -17.84 3.24
CA GLY A 44 23.78 -17.48 4.43
C GLY A 44 23.59 -16.04 4.92
N HIS A 45 22.58 -15.31 4.45
CA HIS A 45 22.28 -13.91 4.81
C HIS A 45 21.45 -13.76 6.09
N ILE A 46 20.87 -14.85 6.58
CA ILE A 46 20.09 -14.88 7.82
C ILE A 46 20.32 -16.20 8.56
N THR A 47 20.39 -16.15 9.89
CA THR A 47 20.53 -17.35 10.72
C THR A 47 19.23 -18.17 10.72
N PHE A 48 19.33 -19.49 10.85
CA PHE A 48 18.16 -20.38 10.98
C PHE A 48 17.14 -19.92 12.03
N TYR A 49 17.61 -19.52 13.22
CA TYR A 49 16.73 -19.05 14.29
C TYR A 49 15.87 -17.84 13.87
N ARG A 50 16.50 -16.83 13.25
CA ARG A 50 15.78 -15.67 12.72
C ARG A 50 14.81 -16.06 11.61
N SER A 51 15.18 -16.99 10.73
CA SER A 51 14.28 -17.49 9.68
C SER A 51 13.00 -18.11 10.25
N VAL A 52 13.12 -18.89 11.32
CA VAL A 52 11.95 -19.46 12.02
C VAL A 52 11.05 -18.38 12.59
N LEU A 53 11.62 -17.35 13.23
CA LEU A 53 10.84 -16.21 13.74
C LEU A 53 10.11 -15.46 12.62
N TYR A 54 10.77 -15.25 11.48
CA TYR A 54 10.15 -14.64 10.30
C TYR A 54 8.97 -15.46 9.79
N TRP A 55 9.12 -16.78 9.67
CA TRP A 55 8.03 -17.64 9.22
C TRP A 55 6.83 -17.60 10.16
N ILE A 56 7.06 -17.65 11.48
CA ILE A 56 5.99 -17.54 12.48
C ILE A 56 5.27 -16.19 12.32
N ALA A 57 6.01 -15.09 12.24
CA ALA A 57 5.42 -13.75 12.09
C ALA A 57 4.63 -13.61 10.78
N GLN A 58 5.16 -14.11 9.67
CA GLN A 58 4.51 -14.06 8.36
C GLN A 58 3.22 -14.88 8.32
N LEU A 59 3.21 -16.07 8.93
CA LEU A 59 2.02 -16.93 9.00
C LEU A 59 0.94 -16.32 9.89
N ILE A 60 1.30 -15.81 11.07
CA ILE A 60 0.35 -15.11 11.96
C ILE A 60 -0.22 -13.88 11.25
N GLY A 61 0.64 -13.07 10.63
CA GLY A 61 0.20 -11.88 9.88
C GLY A 61 -0.78 -12.22 8.78
N SER A 62 -0.53 -13.30 8.02
CA SER A 62 -1.45 -13.73 6.96
C SER A 62 -2.81 -14.20 7.50
N VAL A 63 -2.84 -14.96 8.59
CA VAL A 63 -4.10 -15.39 9.22
C VAL A 63 -4.89 -14.20 9.75
N VAL A 64 -4.23 -13.26 10.45
CA VAL A 64 -4.87 -12.05 10.96
C VAL A 64 -5.43 -11.21 9.81
N ALA A 65 -4.67 -11.03 8.73
CA ALA A 65 -5.13 -10.27 7.56
C ALA A 65 -6.42 -10.84 6.96
N LEU A 66 -6.54 -12.16 6.83
CA LEU A 66 -7.75 -12.77 6.28
C LEU A 66 -8.93 -12.81 7.23
N LEU A 67 -8.70 -13.01 8.54
CA LEU A 67 -9.78 -12.93 9.52
C LEU A 67 -10.37 -11.52 9.56
N LEU A 68 -9.52 -10.49 9.49
CA LEU A 68 -9.95 -9.10 9.38
C LEU A 68 -10.73 -8.87 8.08
N LEU A 69 -10.23 -9.36 6.94
CA LEU A 69 -10.91 -9.23 5.65
C LEU A 69 -12.28 -9.91 5.64
N LYS A 70 -12.38 -11.13 6.17
CA LYS A 70 -13.65 -11.87 6.26
C LYS A 70 -14.67 -11.17 7.16
N PHE A 71 -14.22 -10.66 8.30
CA PHE A 71 -15.07 -9.88 9.18
C PHE A 71 -15.55 -8.60 8.49
N ALA A 72 -14.63 -7.86 7.87
CA ALA A 72 -14.92 -6.61 7.18
C ALA A 72 -15.88 -6.81 6.00
N THR A 73 -15.76 -7.92 5.26
CA THR A 73 -16.63 -8.24 4.11
C THR A 73 -18.00 -8.81 4.49
N GLY A 74 -18.25 -9.08 5.78
CA GLY A 74 -19.50 -9.70 6.22
C GLY A 74 -19.57 -11.19 5.87
N GLY A 75 -18.42 -11.86 5.74
CA GLY A 75 -18.34 -13.30 5.50
C GLY A 75 -18.33 -13.72 4.03
N LEU A 76 -18.00 -12.82 3.09
CA LEU A 76 -17.78 -13.20 1.70
C LEU A 76 -16.66 -14.24 1.59
N ASP A 77 -16.73 -15.11 0.58
CA ASP A 77 -15.66 -16.09 0.33
C ASP A 77 -14.39 -15.35 -0.11
N THR A 78 -13.40 -15.32 0.78
CA THR A 78 -12.09 -14.69 0.63
C THR A 78 -11.04 -15.64 0.06
N SER A 79 -11.40 -16.90 -0.25
CA SER A 79 -10.48 -17.87 -0.85
C SER A 79 -10.31 -17.68 -2.36
N ALA A 80 -9.12 -17.23 -2.77
CA ALA A 80 -8.79 -17.03 -4.17
C ALA A 80 -8.26 -18.32 -4.85
N TYR A 81 -7.82 -19.33 -4.09
CA TYR A 81 -7.31 -20.58 -4.67
C TYR A 81 -8.41 -21.59 -4.92
N ALA A 82 -8.85 -21.61 -6.16
CA ALA A 82 -9.20 -22.87 -6.78
C ALA A 82 -8.10 -23.16 -7.81
N HIS A 83 -7.48 -24.33 -7.70
CA HIS A 83 -6.95 -25.02 -8.86
C HIS A 83 -8.11 -25.14 -9.86
N ARG A 84 -8.18 -24.21 -10.82
CA ARG A 84 -9.30 -24.09 -11.76
C ARG A 84 -8.88 -24.67 -13.10
N GLY A 85 -9.21 -25.94 -13.30
CA GLY A 85 -9.07 -26.61 -14.61
C GLY A 85 -8.45 -27.98 -14.49
N GLY A 86 -8.70 -28.85 -15.47
CA GLY A 86 -8.21 -30.24 -15.53
C GLY A 86 -6.70 -30.42 -15.74
N ALA A 87 -5.89 -29.50 -15.22
CA ALA A 87 -4.43 -29.63 -15.16
C ALA A 87 -4.05 -30.50 -13.96
N THR A 88 -2.87 -31.13 -13.98
CA THR A 88 -2.43 -31.92 -12.83
C THR A 88 -1.86 -30.99 -11.73
N PRO A 89 -1.90 -31.39 -10.45
CA PRO A 89 -1.20 -30.69 -9.36
C PRO A 89 0.27 -30.35 -9.68
N TRP A 90 0.94 -31.22 -10.42
CA TRP A 90 2.33 -31.04 -10.85
C TRP A 90 2.55 -29.88 -11.81
N ASN A 91 1.58 -29.57 -12.67
CA ASN A 91 1.67 -28.38 -13.53
C ASN A 91 1.69 -27.11 -12.68
N ALA A 92 0.85 -27.03 -11.65
CA ALA A 92 0.85 -25.88 -10.73
C ALA A 92 2.18 -25.76 -9.97
N VAL A 93 2.80 -26.88 -9.56
CA VAL A 93 4.14 -26.88 -8.96
C VAL A 93 5.18 -26.23 -9.88
N ILE A 94 5.21 -26.62 -11.17
CA ILE A 94 6.19 -26.07 -12.12
C ILE A 94 6.03 -24.55 -12.27
N PHE A 95 4.79 -24.07 -12.39
CA PHE A 95 4.53 -22.63 -12.48
C PHE A 95 4.92 -21.89 -11.19
N GLU A 96 4.58 -22.43 -10.01
CA GLU A 96 5.00 -21.85 -8.73
C GLU A 96 6.52 -21.80 -8.57
N ILE A 97 7.25 -22.81 -9.07
CA ILE A 97 8.73 -22.80 -9.11
C ILE A 97 9.22 -21.64 -9.98
N MET A 98 8.74 -21.53 -11.22
CA MET A 98 9.22 -20.51 -12.18
C MET A 98 8.95 -19.08 -11.70
N MET A 99 7.75 -18.82 -11.17
CA MET A 99 7.36 -17.50 -10.68
C MET A 99 8.08 -17.15 -9.38
N THR A 100 8.26 -18.11 -8.47
CA THR A 100 9.00 -17.84 -7.24
C THR A 100 10.49 -17.67 -7.52
N PHE A 101 11.04 -18.39 -8.51
CA PHE A 101 12.39 -18.14 -9.00
C PHE A 101 12.55 -16.70 -9.48
N SER A 102 11.64 -16.19 -10.31
CA SER A 102 11.75 -14.81 -10.81
C SER A 102 11.62 -13.78 -9.68
N LEU A 103 10.68 -13.97 -8.75
CA LEU A 103 10.54 -13.14 -7.55
C LEU A 103 11.84 -13.12 -6.72
N VAL A 104 12.35 -14.29 -6.34
CA VAL A 104 13.51 -14.40 -5.45
C VAL A 104 14.79 -13.93 -6.15
N TYR A 105 14.93 -14.17 -7.46
CA TYR A 105 16.03 -13.62 -8.24
C TYR A 105 16.00 -12.08 -8.22
N THR A 106 14.83 -11.46 -8.40
CA THR A 106 14.67 -10.01 -8.28
C THR A 106 15.03 -9.50 -6.88
N VAL A 107 14.62 -10.21 -5.82
CA VAL A 107 15.02 -9.88 -4.44
C VAL A 107 16.53 -9.92 -4.31
N TYR A 108 17.19 -10.98 -4.77
CA TYR A 108 18.64 -11.12 -4.70
C TYR A 108 19.36 -9.97 -5.41
N ALA A 109 18.96 -9.67 -6.65
CA ALA A 109 19.57 -8.64 -7.47
C ALA A 109 19.44 -7.22 -6.92
N THR A 110 18.39 -6.96 -6.14
CA THR A 110 18.06 -5.60 -5.69
C THR A 110 18.27 -5.36 -4.21
N THR A 111 18.27 -6.40 -3.37
CA THR A 111 18.37 -6.26 -1.91
C THR A 111 19.58 -6.97 -1.29
N ILE A 112 20.03 -8.09 -1.87
CA ILE A 112 21.09 -8.91 -1.26
C ILE A 112 22.46 -8.67 -1.90
N ASP A 113 22.50 -8.45 -3.22
CA ASP A 113 23.76 -8.31 -3.95
C ASP A 113 24.60 -7.13 -3.42
N PRO A 114 25.85 -7.33 -2.94
CA PRO A 114 26.72 -6.23 -2.52
C PRO A 114 27.07 -5.27 -3.67
N LYS A 115 26.98 -5.72 -4.93
CA LYS A 115 27.17 -4.90 -6.13
C LYS A 115 25.94 -4.07 -6.49
N LYS A 116 24.86 -4.14 -5.69
CA LYS A 116 23.58 -3.47 -5.95
C LYS A 116 23.72 -1.95 -6.06
N GLY A 117 24.71 -1.32 -5.41
CA GLY A 117 24.83 0.13 -5.37
C GLY A 117 23.51 0.80 -4.97
N ASN A 118 23.07 1.83 -5.71
CA ASN A 118 21.80 2.52 -5.44
C ASN A 118 20.53 1.73 -5.86
N THR A 119 20.65 0.49 -6.35
CA THR A 119 19.46 -0.27 -6.78
C THR A 119 18.58 -0.74 -5.62
N GLU A 120 19.04 -0.64 -4.36
CA GLU A 120 18.20 -0.85 -3.19
C GLU A 120 16.98 0.09 -3.15
N VAL A 121 17.12 1.31 -3.70
CA VAL A 121 16.00 2.27 -3.82
C VAL A 121 14.90 1.75 -4.74
N ILE A 122 15.25 0.97 -5.76
CA ILE A 122 14.29 0.39 -6.71
C ILE A 122 13.86 -1.03 -6.33
N ALA A 123 14.40 -1.60 -5.24
CA ALA A 123 14.05 -2.95 -4.84
C ALA A 123 12.55 -3.14 -4.63
N PRO A 124 11.84 -2.25 -3.89
CA PRO A 124 10.41 -2.43 -3.69
C PRO A 124 9.63 -2.42 -5.02
N ILE A 125 10.00 -1.54 -5.97
CA ILE A 125 9.30 -1.44 -7.28
C ILE A 125 9.55 -2.67 -8.13
N ALA A 126 10.79 -3.15 -8.19
CA ALA A 126 11.10 -4.37 -8.92
C ALA A 126 10.34 -5.58 -8.35
N ILE A 127 10.32 -5.73 -7.01
CA ILE A 127 9.66 -6.84 -6.31
C ILE A 127 8.14 -6.79 -6.47
N GLY A 128 7.51 -5.63 -6.35
CA GLY A 128 6.07 -5.48 -6.58
C GLY A 128 5.68 -5.83 -8.01
N PHE A 129 6.35 -5.23 -8.99
CA PHE A 129 5.99 -5.42 -10.40
C PHE A 129 6.24 -6.84 -10.92
N ILE A 130 7.28 -7.55 -10.46
CA ILE A 130 7.50 -8.94 -10.88
C ILE A 130 6.37 -9.86 -10.38
N VAL A 131 5.88 -9.65 -9.14
CA VAL A 131 4.73 -10.41 -8.61
C VAL A 131 3.45 -10.08 -9.37
N GLY A 132 3.23 -8.81 -9.73
CA GLY A 132 2.14 -8.40 -10.61
C GLY A 132 2.19 -9.11 -11.97
N ALA A 133 3.36 -9.09 -12.63
CA ALA A 133 3.57 -9.73 -13.93
C ALA A 133 3.37 -11.25 -13.88
N ASN A 134 3.87 -11.90 -12.82
CA ASN A 134 3.65 -13.33 -12.56
C ASN A 134 2.15 -13.63 -12.36
N THR A 135 1.43 -12.75 -11.62
CA THR A 135 -0.02 -12.88 -11.42
C THR A 135 -0.79 -12.74 -12.75
N LEU A 136 -0.42 -11.81 -13.63
CA LEU A 136 -1.04 -11.69 -14.95
C LEU A 136 -0.80 -12.93 -15.82
N THR A 137 0.40 -13.51 -15.73
CA THR A 137 0.82 -14.63 -16.57
C THR A 137 0.13 -15.93 -16.17
N ALA A 138 0.05 -16.22 -14.87
CA ALA A 138 -0.39 -17.54 -14.40
C ALA A 138 -1.46 -17.50 -13.30
N GLY A 139 -1.87 -16.33 -12.80
CA GLY A 139 -2.87 -16.22 -11.73
C GLY A 139 -4.21 -16.82 -12.11
N GLY A 140 -4.65 -16.62 -13.35
CA GLY A 140 -5.89 -17.19 -13.87
C GLY A 140 -5.86 -18.71 -14.12
N LEU A 141 -4.66 -19.32 -14.19
CA LEU A 141 -4.46 -20.74 -14.49
C LEU A 141 -4.11 -21.56 -13.24
N TYR A 142 -3.14 -21.07 -12.45
CA TYR A 142 -2.52 -21.82 -11.34
C TYR A 142 -2.48 -21.04 -10.03
N GLY A 143 -3.02 -19.83 -9.97
CA GLY A 143 -3.15 -19.01 -8.76
C GLY A 143 -2.00 -18.02 -8.53
N ALA A 144 -0.78 -18.30 -9.02
CA ALA A 144 0.38 -17.41 -8.92
C ALA A 144 0.63 -16.87 -7.51
N VAL A 145 0.83 -17.77 -6.56
CA VAL A 145 0.91 -17.46 -5.13
C VAL A 145 2.29 -16.93 -4.79
N MET A 146 3.32 -17.69 -5.14
CA MET A 146 4.74 -17.41 -4.84
C MET A 146 5.07 -17.26 -3.34
N ASN A 147 4.07 -17.34 -2.45
CA ASN A 147 4.16 -16.98 -1.05
C ASN A 147 3.42 -18.02 -0.19
N PRO A 148 4.15 -18.91 0.50
CA PRO A 148 3.54 -19.92 1.37
C PRO A 148 2.66 -19.33 2.48
N ALA A 149 3.04 -18.18 3.05
CA ALA A 149 2.24 -17.54 4.11
C ALA A 149 0.90 -17.07 3.57
N MET A 150 0.88 -16.44 2.39
CA MET A 150 -0.36 -15.99 1.74
C MET A 150 -1.31 -17.17 1.46
N ALA A 151 -0.80 -18.28 0.92
CA ALA A 151 -1.62 -19.48 0.73
C ALA A 151 -2.10 -20.07 2.06
N PHE A 152 -1.27 -20.06 3.10
CA PHE A 152 -1.60 -20.61 4.41
C PHE A 152 -2.76 -19.86 5.05
N GLY A 153 -2.73 -18.52 5.08
CA GLY A 153 -3.84 -17.72 5.59
C GLY A 153 -5.16 -18.07 4.90
N GLN A 154 -5.15 -18.18 3.56
CA GLN A 154 -6.34 -18.52 2.77
C GLN A 154 -6.87 -19.92 3.06
N ALA A 155 -5.99 -20.90 3.28
CA ALA A 155 -6.37 -22.25 3.65
C ALA A 155 -6.98 -22.31 5.06
N VAL A 156 -6.41 -21.56 6.02
CA VAL A 156 -6.94 -21.44 7.39
C VAL A 156 -8.34 -20.82 7.39
N ASP A 157 -8.53 -19.74 6.63
CA ASP A 157 -9.80 -19.04 6.57
C ASP A 157 -10.93 -19.87 5.92
N SER A 158 -10.62 -20.53 4.80
CA SER A 158 -11.60 -21.28 4.02
C SER A 158 -11.75 -22.75 4.41
N TRP A 159 -10.87 -23.25 5.27
CA TRP A 159 -10.74 -24.67 5.62
C TRP A 159 -10.49 -25.58 4.39
N LYS A 160 -9.89 -25.05 3.32
CA LYS A 160 -9.57 -25.80 2.09
C LYS A 160 -8.06 -26.07 2.01
N TRP A 161 -7.67 -27.33 2.20
CA TRP A 161 -6.26 -27.76 2.22
C TRP A 161 -5.87 -28.69 1.07
N GLU A 162 -6.84 -28.99 0.20
CA GLU A 162 -6.58 -29.81 -0.97
C GLU A 162 -5.46 -29.18 -1.81
N SER A 163 -4.46 -29.98 -2.15
CA SER A 163 -3.29 -29.53 -2.92
C SER A 163 -2.48 -28.38 -2.30
N HIS A 164 -2.67 -28.06 -1.01
CA HIS A 164 -1.97 -26.96 -0.34
C HIS A 164 -0.44 -27.15 -0.29
N TRP A 165 0.04 -28.39 -0.32
CA TRP A 165 1.46 -28.73 -0.38
C TRP A 165 2.20 -28.09 -1.58
N ILE A 166 1.49 -27.79 -2.67
CA ILE A 166 2.04 -27.12 -3.87
C ILE A 166 2.65 -25.77 -3.49
N TYR A 167 1.97 -25.02 -2.63
CA TYR A 167 2.36 -23.68 -2.21
C TYR A 167 3.49 -23.65 -1.18
N TRP A 168 3.96 -24.83 -0.76
CA TRP A 168 5.19 -24.99 0.01
C TRP A 168 6.31 -25.51 -0.89
N LEU A 169 6.06 -26.59 -1.62
CA LEU A 169 7.06 -27.22 -2.47
C LEU A 169 7.53 -26.29 -3.60
N GLY A 170 6.58 -25.74 -4.37
CA GLY A 170 6.90 -24.92 -5.54
C GLY A 170 7.72 -23.68 -5.16
N PRO A 171 7.23 -22.84 -4.23
CA PRO A 171 7.96 -21.65 -3.81
C PRO A 171 9.33 -21.94 -3.19
N PHE A 172 9.47 -22.95 -2.33
CA PHE A 172 10.79 -23.26 -1.75
C PHE A 172 11.79 -23.80 -2.76
N VAL A 173 11.36 -24.63 -3.71
CA VAL A 173 12.24 -25.10 -4.79
C VAL A 173 12.67 -23.95 -5.69
N GLY A 174 11.73 -23.10 -6.13
CA GLY A 174 12.05 -21.91 -6.94
C GLY A 174 13.00 -20.95 -6.22
N ALA A 175 12.76 -20.70 -4.93
CA ALA A 175 13.59 -19.87 -4.08
C ALA A 175 15.01 -20.42 -3.91
N ALA A 176 15.15 -21.73 -3.66
CA ALA A 176 16.45 -22.39 -3.52
C ALA A 176 17.26 -22.31 -4.83
N ILE A 177 16.62 -22.56 -5.98
CA ILE A 177 17.29 -22.46 -7.28
C ILE A 177 17.75 -21.02 -7.52
N ALA A 178 16.89 -20.02 -7.27
CA ALA A 178 17.26 -18.61 -7.45
C ALA A 178 18.42 -18.18 -6.55
N ALA A 179 18.37 -18.53 -5.27
CA ALA A 179 19.46 -18.26 -4.33
C ALA A 179 20.77 -18.91 -4.79
N LEU A 180 20.78 -20.22 -5.07
CA LEU A 180 21.99 -20.93 -5.48
C LEU A 180 22.56 -20.40 -6.80
N VAL A 181 21.72 -20.10 -7.78
CA VAL A 181 22.15 -19.50 -9.05
C VAL A 181 22.79 -18.13 -8.81
N TYR A 182 22.18 -17.29 -7.99
CA TYR A 182 22.70 -15.95 -7.72
C TYR A 182 24.03 -16.01 -6.95
N GLU A 183 24.08 -16.81 -5.89
CA GLU A 183 25.26 -17.02 -5.04
C GLU A 183 26.45 -17.57 -5.82
N THR A 184 26.24 -18.60 -6.64
CA THR A 184 27.34 -19.30 -7.31
C THR A 184 27.84 -18.60 -8.57
N ILE A 185 26.97 -17.87 -9.28
CA ILE A 185 27.31 -17.27 -10.58
C ILE A 185 27.62 -15.78 -10.47
N PHE A 186 26.91 -15.04 -9.62
CA PHE A 186 26.96 -13.56 -9.62
C PHE A 186 27.66 -12.97 -8.38
N LEU A 187 27.63 -13.69 -7.26
CA LEU A 187 28.25 -13.26 -5.99
C LEU A 187 29.70 -13.71 -5.79
N ASP A 188 30.34 -14.29 -6.82
CA ASP A 188 31.71 -14.79 -6.70
C ASP A 188 32.71 -13.72 -6.21
N SER A 189 33.57 -14.16 -5.29
CA SER A 189 34.16 -13.37 -4.21
C SER A 189 35.02 -12.19 -4.69
N GLN A 190 34.68 -10.97 -4.25
CA GLN A 190 35.66 -9.98 -3.79
C GLN A 190 35.05 -9.09 -2.70
N ASN A 191 35.67 -9.14 -1.52
CA ASN A 191 35.53 -8.14 -0.46
C ASN A 191 35.84 -6.76 -1.04
N THR A 192 34.80 -6.05 -1.45
CA THR A 192 34.91 -4.63 -1.77
C THR A 192 34.42 -3.91 -0.53
N TYR A 193 35.35 -3.34 0.23
CA TYR A 193 35.01 -2.44 1.33
C TYR A 193 34.22 -1.29 0.73
N GLU A 194 32.91 -1.29 0.97
CA GLU A 194 32.05 -0.18 0.59
C GLU A 194 32.40 1.00 1.50
N GLN A 195 32.81 2.11 0.89
CA GLN A 195 33.01 3.35 1.63
C GLN A 195 31.67 3.77 2.23
N LEU A 196 31.68 4.03 3.54
CA LEU A 196 30.59 4.71 4.22
C LEU A 196 30.22 5.96 3.41
N PRO A 197 28.92 6.20 3.11
CA PRO A 197 28.51 7.42 2.45
C PRO A 197 29.08 8.61 3.22
N SER A 198 29.87 9.45 2.55
CA SER A 198 30.28 10.72 3.11
C SER A 198 29.02 11.50 3.44
N LYS A 199 28.88 11.84 4.72
CA LYS A 199 27.75 12.56 5.30
C LYS A 199 27.77 14.02 4.85
N ASP A 200 27.63 14.29 3.57
CA ASP A 200 27.59 15.64 2.99
C ASP A 200 26.58 15.70 1.85
N THR A 201 25.31 15.54 2.19
CA THR A 201 24.24 16.30 1.55
C THR A 201 23.11 16.47 2.56
N SER A 202 23.02 17.65 3.17
CA SER A 202 21.83 18.05 3.91
C SER A 202 20.66 18.14 2.93
N ALA A 203 19.83 17.09 2.84
CA ALA A 203 18.57 17.13 2.09
C ALA A 203 17.50 18.03 2.75
N TYR A 204 17.82 18.64 3.89
CA TYR A 204 16.92 19.52 4.62
C TYR A 204 17.42 20.96 4.58
N ALA A 205 17.00 21.65 3.53
CA ALA A 205 16.75 23.08 3.60
C ALA A 205 15.29 23.29 3.20
N LEU A 206 14.47 23.80 4.13
CA LEU A 206 13.22 24.46 3.75
C LEU A 206 13.58 25.53 2.72
N ARG A 207 13.27 25.27 1.45
CA ARG A 207 13.52 26.23 0.38
C ARG A 207 12.41 27.28 0.42
N GLY A 208 12.67 28.30 1.22
CA GLY A 208 12.19 29.67 1.00
C GLY A 208 10.82 30.01 1.57
N GLY A 209 10.80 30.93 2.55
CA GLY A 209 9.76 31.95 2.74
C GLY A 209 8.28 31.55 2.68
N ALA A 210 7.97 30.26 2.86
CA ALA A 210 6.66 29.67 2.73
C ALA A 210 5.73 30.18 3.83
N THR A 211 4.65 30.85 3.45
CA THR A 211 3.63 31.29 4.40
C THR A 211 2.59 30.18 4.62
N PRO A 212 1.90 30.14 5.77
CA PRO A 212 0.73 29.28 5.99
C PRO A 212 -0.29 29.34 4.85
N TRP A 213 -0.47 30.51 4.23
CA TRP A 213 -1.39 30.70 3.11
C TRP A 213 -0.92 30.04 1.81
N ASN A 214 0.39 29.97 1.56
CA ASN A 214 0.91 29.19 0.44
C ASN A 214 0.58 27.71 0.63
N ALA A 215 0.77 27.17 1.84
CA ALA A 215 0.42 25.78 2.16
C ALA A 215 -1.08 25.49 1.91
N VAL A 216 -1.97 26.41 2.31
CA VAL A 216 -3.42 26.31 2.01
C VAL A 216 -3.67 26.22 0.52
N ILE A 217 -3.05 27.07 -0.30
CA ILE A 217 -3.25 27.07 -1.77
C ILE A 217 -2.79 25.74 -2.38
N PHE A 218 -1.63 25.23 -1.96
CA PHE A 218 -1.13 23.94 -2.44
C PHE A 218 -2.07 22.80 -2.05
N GLU A 219 -2.53 22.74 -0.80
CA GLU A 219 -3.49 21.73 -0.32
C GLU A 219 -4.83 21.80 -1.08
N ILE A 220 -5.30 23.00 -1.45
CA ILE A 220 -6.48 23.18 -2.32
C ILE A 220 -6.22 22.60 -3.71
N MET A 221 -5.11 22.98 -4.37
CA MET A 221 -4.81 22.55 -5.74
C MET A 221 -4.63 21.04 -5.86
N MET A 222 -3.94 20.43 -4.90
CA MET A 222 -3.70 18.98 -4.90
C MET A 222 -4.97 18.19 -4.56
N THR A 223 -5.76 18.66 -3.60
CA THR A 223 -7.03 17.98 -3.30
C THR A 223 -8.04 18.17 -4.43
N PHE A 224 -8.01 19.33 -5.12
CA PHE A 224 -8.77 19.54 -6.34
C PHE A 224 -8.38 18.52 -7.41
N SER A 225 -7.08 18.33 -7.70
CA SER A 225 -6.64 17.39 -8.73
C SER A 225 -7.03 15.95 -8.39
N LEU A 226 -6.89 15.55 -7.12
CA LEU A 226 -7.34 14.25 -6.63
C LEU A 226 -8.85 14.04 -6.84
N VAL A 227 -9.69 14.96 -6.34
CA VAL A 227 -11.15 14.82 -6.43
C VAL A 227 -11.62 14.92 -7.88
N TYR A 228 -11.00 15.78 -8.70
CA TYR A 228 -11.28 15.85 -10.13
C TYR A 228 -11.00 14.51 -10.84
N THR A 229 -9.86 13.87 -10.56
CA THR A 229 -9.54 12.54 -11.10
C THR A 229 -10.57 11.50 -10.67
N VAL A 230 -11.03 11.54 -9.42
CA VAL A 230 -12.10 10.66 -8.93
C VAL A 230 -13.38 10.89 -9.71
N TYR A 231 -13.80 12.13 -9.92
CA TYR A 231 -14.99 12.43 -10.73
C TYR A 231 -14.87 11.88 -12.15
N ALA A 232 -13.76 12.17 -12.83
CA ALA A 232 -13.53 11.75 -14.21
C ALA A 232 -13.52 10.23 -14.41
N THR A 233 -13.09 9.48 -13.39
CA THR A 233 -12.84 8.04 -13.52
C THR A 233 -13.87 7.17 -12.79
N THR A 234 -14.61 7.71 -11.82
CA THR A 234 -15.55 6.94 -10.99
C THR A 234 -16.98 7.45 -11.02
N ILE A 235 -17.21 8.75 -11.27
CA ILE A 235 -18.56 9.35 -11.16
C ILE A 235 -19.13 9.68 -12.54
N ASP A 236 -18.30 10.18 -13.45
CA ASP A 236 -18.76 10.64 -14.76
C ASP A 236 -19.50 9.52 -15.53
N PRO A 237 -20.77 9.71 -15.94
CA PRO A 237 -21.51 8.73 -16.74
C PRO A 237 -20.82 8.41 -18.08
N LYS A 238 -20.01 9.34 -18.60
CA LYS A 238 -19.27 9.21 -19.87
C LYS A 238 -17.96 8.43 -19.73
N LYS A 239 -17.58 8.02 -18.51
CA LYS A 239 -16.27 7.39 -18.20
C LYS A 239 -16.03 6.05 -18.90
N GLY A 240 -17.03 5.44 -19.54
CA GLY A 240 -16.90 4.12 -20.17
C GLY A 240 -16.48 3.03 -19.18
N ASN A 241 -15.73 2.02 -19.65
CA ASN A 241 -15.24 0.91 -18.82
C ASN A 241 -13.91 1.25 -18.12
N THR A 242 -13.93 2.28 -17.27
CA THR A 242 -12.76 2.75 -16.50
C THR A 242 -12.67 2.15 -15.11
N GLU A 243 -13.48 1.15 -14.77
CA GLU A 243 -13.54 0.56 -13.41
C GLU A 243 -12.17 0.06 -12.92
N VAL A 244 -11.36 -0.52 -13.81
CA VAL A 244 -9.99 -0.98 -13.49
C VAL A 244 -8.98 0.18 -13.50
N ILE A 245 -9.24 1.23 -14.28
CA ILE A 245 -8.33 2.37 -14.46
C ILE A 245 -8.47 3.38 -13.31
N ALA A 246 -9.67 3.56 -12.78
CA ALA A 246 -9.95 4.54 -11.74
C ALA A 246 -9.05 4.40 -10.50
N PRO A 247 -8.91 3.22 -9.87
CA PRO A 247 -8.00 3.05 -8.73
C PRO A 247 -6.54 3.36 -9.07
N ILE A 248 -6.10 3.03 -10.29
CA ILE A 248 -4.74 3.28 -10.78
C ILE A 248 -4.53 4.78 -10.93
N ALA A 249 -5.47 5.49 -11.56
CA ALA A 249 -5.41 6.93 -11.74
C ALA A 249 -5.42 7.68 -10.40
N ILE A 250 -6.26 7.24 -9.44
CA ILE A 250 -6.33 7.79 -8.08
C ILE A 250 -4.98 7.59 -7.37
N GLY A 251 -4.39 6.39 -7.42
CA GLY A 251 -3.08 6.15 -6.82
C GLY A 251 -1.98 7.01 -7.45
N PHE A 252 -1.93 7.12 -8.78
CA PHE A 252 -0.93 7.93 -9.46
C PHE A 252 -1.07 9.42 -9.18
N ILE A 253 -2.29 9.98 -9.12
CA ILE A 253 -2.46 11.40 -8.83
C ILE A 253 -2.05 11.73 -7.39
N VAL A 254 -2.37 10.85 -6.42
CA VAL A 254 -1.89 10.98 -5.04
C VAL A 254 -0.36 11.00 -5.02
N GLY A 255 0.29 10.02 -5.65
CA GLY A 255 1.76 9.96 -5.69
C GLY A 255 2.40 11.16 -6.40
N ALA A 256 1.82 11.61 -7.51
CA ALA A 256 2.30 12.77 -8.27
C ALA A 256 2.20 14.08 -7.47
N ASN A 257 1.08 14.27 -6.76
CA ASN A 257 0.89 15.42 -5.87
C ASN A 257 1.90 15.40 -4.73
N THR A 258 2.12 14.24 -4.09
CA THR A 258 3.09 14.09 -3.02
C THR A 258 4.54 14.29 -3.52
N LEU A 259 4.88 13.86 -4.73
CA LEU A 259 6.19 14.15 -5.35
C LEU A 259 6.39 15.66 -5.55
N THR A 260 5.34 16.35 -5.99
CA THR A 260 5.42 17.76 -6.40
C THR A 260 5.52 18.69 -5.19
N ALA A 261 4.80 18.40 -4.10
CA ALA A 261 4.66 19.33 -2.98
C ALA A 261 4.99 18.74 -1.60
N GLY A 262 5.30 17.45 -1.49
CA GLY A 262 5.60 16.80 -0.21
C GLY A 262 6.77 17.43 0.51
N GLY A 263 7.85 17.71 -0.22
CA GLY A 263 9.05 18.38 0.32
C GLY A 263 8.90 19.88 0.59
N LEU A 264 7.79 20.51 0.18
CA LEU A 264 7.54 21.94 0.39
C LEU A 264 6.52 22.21 1.50
N TYR A 265 5.41 21.47 1.52
CA TYR A 265 4.24 21.76 2.37
C TYR A 265 3.60 20.50 3.01
N GLY A 266 4.22 19.32 2.85
CA GLY A 266 3.72 18.05 3.38
C GLY A 266 2.80 17.27 2.44
N ALA A 267 2.13 17.94 1.49
CA ALA A 267 1.25 17.35 0.47
C ALA A 267 0.28 16.30 1.02
N VAL A 268 -0.44 16.68 2.07
CA VAL A 268 -1.22 15.76 2.88
C VAL A 268 -2.52 15.39 2.19
N MET A 269 -3.24 16.38 1.62
CA MET A 269 -4.48 16.26 0.82
C MET A 269 -5.63 15.52 1.52
N ASN A 270 -5.42 15.09 2.76
CA ASN A 270 -6.23 14.13 3.48
C ASN A 270 -6.25 14.49 4.97
N PRO A 271 -7.38 15.03 5.48
CA PRO A 271 -7.51 15.38 6.88
C PRO A 271 -7.22 14.22 7.85
N ALA A 272 -7.54 12.97 7.49
CA ALA A 272 -7.24 11.81 8.33
C ALA A 272 -5.74 11.53 8.44
N MET A 273 -5.00 11.69 7.33
CA MET A 273 -3.55 11.56 7.32
C MET A 273 -2.88 12.65 8.19
N ALA A 274 -3.31 13.90 8.04
CA ALA A 274 -2.82 15.00 8.87
C ALA A 274 -3.12 14.75 10.35
N PHE A 275 -4.35 14.31 10.65
CA PHE A 275 -4.79 14.03 12.02
C PHE A 275 -3.93 12.98 12.69
N GLY A 276 -3.62 11.87 12.01
CA GLY A 276 -2.72 10.84 12.54
C GLY A 276 -1.34 11.39 12.93
N GLN A 277 -0.78 12.32 12.17
CA GLN A 277 0.50 12.96 12.48
C GLN A 277 0.41 13.92 13.69
N ALA A 278 -0.72 14.62 13.83
CA ALA A 278 -0.93 15.54 14.96
C ALA A 278 -1.17 14.81 16.29
N VAL A 279 -1.82 13.65 16.25
CA VAL A 279 -2.08 12.81 17.44
C VAL A 279 -0.78 12.27 18.04
N ASP A 280 0.12 11.74 17.21
CA ASP A 280 1.45 11.26 17.61
C ASP A 280 2.33 12.41 18.12
N SER A 281 2.56 13.41 17.27
CA SER A 281 3.51 14.48 17.60
C SER A 281 3.01 15.47 18.67
N TRP A 282 1.72 15.40 19.04
CA TRP A 282 1.02 16.39 19.86
C TRP A 282 1.14 17.84 19.36
N LYS A 283 1.44 18.04 18.08
CA LYS A 283 1.60 19.36 17.45
C LYS A 283 0.37 19.71 16.62
N TRP A 284 -0.38 20.68 17.12
CA TRP A 284 -1.63 21.16 16.49
C TRP A 284 -1.47 22.54 15.81
N GLU A 285 -0.27 23.11 15.86
CA GLU A 285 0.03 24.39 15.22
C GLU A 285 -0.17 24.30 13.71
N SER A 286 -0.88 25.27 13.13
CA SER A 286 -1.20 25.31 11.70
C SER A 286 -1.99 24.10 11.18
N HIS A 287 -2.48 23.22 12.06
CA HIS A 287 -3.21 22.01 11.67
C HIS A 287 -4.49 22.32 10.88
N TRP A 288 -5.11 23.48 11.15
CA TRP A 288 -6.29 23.97 10.42
C TRP A 288 -6.08 24.07 8.90
N ILE A 289 -4.84 24.24 8.42
CA ILE A 289 -4.49 24.27 6.99
C ILE A 289 -4.90 22.96 6.31
N TYR A 290 -4.60 21.83 6.96
CA TYR A 290 -4.86 20.48 6.45
C TYR A 290 -6.32 20.04 6.58
N TRP A 291 -7.17 20.91 7.12
CA TRP A 291 -8.63 20.78 7.08
C TRP A 291 -9.19 21.72 6.02
N LEU A 292 -8.88 23.01 6.14
CA LEU A 292 -9.41 24.04 5.24
C LEU A 292 -9.04 23.77 3.78
N GLY A 293 -7.77 23.52 3.50
CA GLY A 293 -7.27 23.33 2.14
C GLY A 293 -7.95 22.16 1.44
N PRO A 294 -7.91 20.93 2.01
CA PRO A 294 -8.54 19.77 1.39
C PRO A 294 -10.05 19.89 1.21
N PHE A 295 -10.80 20.40 2.19
CA PHE A 295 -12.27 20.53 2.03
C PHE A 295 -12.64 21.56 0.96
N VAL A 296 -11.93 22.68 0.90
CA VAL A 296 -12.15 23.70 -0.15
C VAL A 296 -11.78 23.15 -1.52
N GLY A 297 -10.62 22.50 -1.66
CA GLY A 297 -10.19 21.90 -2.93
C GLY A 297 -11.17 20.83 -3.43
N ALA A 298 -11.65 19.96 -2.53
CA ALA A 298 -12.63 18.94 -2.84
C ALA A 298 -13.98 19.50 -3.30
N ALA A 299 -14.50 20.51 -2.60
CA ALA A 299 -15.76 21.16 -2.96
C ALA A 299 -15.67 21.88 -4.31
N ILE A 300 -14.56 22.60 -4.55
CA ILE A 300 -14.34 23.28 -5.84
C ILE A 300 -14.25 22.26 -6.97
N ALA A 301 -13.50 21.16 -6.80
CA ALA A 301 -13.39 20.13 -7.84
C ALA A 301 -14.72 19.49 -8.20
N ALA A 302 -15.52 19.13 -7.18
CA ALA A 302 -16.83 18.53 -7.39
C ALA A 302 -17.76 19.48 -8.16
N LEU A 303 -17.90 20.74 -7.69
CA LEU A 303 -18.75 21.74 -8.33
C LEU A 303 -18.29 22.13 -9.74
N VAL A 304 -16.98 22.27 -9.95
CA VAL A 304 -16.40 22.57 -11.27
C VAL A 304 -16.66 21.41 -12.23
N TYR A 305 -16.49 20.17 -11.78
CA TYR A 305 -16.74 19.01 -12.64
C TYR A 305 -18.22 18.90 -13.02
N GLU A 306 -19.11 19.06 -12.04
CA GLU A 306 -20.56 19.03 -12.25
C GLU A 306 -21.00 20.10 -13.25
N THR A 307 -20.68 21.36 -12.98
CA THR A 307 -21.16 22.50 -13.76
C THR A 307 -20.58 22.54 -15.18
N ILE A 308 -19.32 22.11 -15.38
CA ILE A 308 -18.67 22.20 -16.70
C ILE A 308 -18.89 20.94 -17.53
N PHE A 309 -18.82 19.75 -16.93
CA PHE A 309 -18.77 18.49 -17.68
C PHE A 309 -20.05 17.65 -17.61
N LEU A 310 -20.85 17.81 -16.54
CA LEU A 310 -22.09 17.03 -16.33
C LEU A 310 -23.37 17.81 -16.68
N ASP A 311 -23.46 19.10 -16.33
CA ASP A 311 -24.66 19.94 -16.54
C ASP A 311 -24.94 20.27 -18.03
N SER A 312 -24.04 19.90 -18.94
CA SER A 312 -24.22 20.11 -20.39
C SER A 312 -25.25 19.17 -21.06
N GLN A 313 -25.93 18.28 -20.33
CA GLN A 313 -26.95 17.36 -20.89
C GLN A 313 -28.31 17.43 -20.17
N ASN A 314 -29.04 18.52 -20.41
CA ASN A 314 -30.51 18.51 -20.38
C ASN A 314 -31.10 17.90 -21.67
N THR A 315 -30.80 16.63 -21.96
CA THR A 315 -31.54 15.85 -22.98
C THR A 315 -31.91 14.49 -22.43
N TYR A 316 -33.23 14.28 -22.38
CA TYR A 316 -34.01 13.22 -21.76
C TYR A 316 -33.72 11.78 -22.24
N GLU A 317 -32.56 11.24 -21.92
CA GLU A 317 -32.44 9.80 -21.71
C GLU A 317 -32.44 9.57 -20.21
N GLN A 318 -33.42 8.80 -19.70
CA GLN A 318 -33.50 8.43 -18.30
C GLN A 318 -32.23 7.69 -17.91
N LEU A 319 -31.25 8.44 -17.39
CA LEU A 319 -30.14 7.91 -16.63
C LEU A 319 -30.70 6.93 -15.59
N PRO A 320 -30.11 5.73 -15.42
CA PRO A 320 -30.48 4.86 -14.33
C PRO A 320 -30.48 5.70 -13.05
N SER A 321 -31.59 5.62 -12.31
CA SER A 321 -31.95 6.44 -11.15
C SER A 321 -30.74 7.00 -10.40
N LYS A 322 -30.81 8.28 -10.04
CA LYS A 322 -29.94 8.99 -9.07
C LYS A 322 -29.71 8.23 -7.74
N ASP A 323 -30.31 7.05 -7.55
CA ASP A 323 -30.22 6.11 -6.43
C ASP A 323 -28.96 5.25 -6.41
N THR A 324 -28.09 5.28 -7.42
CA THR A 324 -26.70 4.84 -7.22
C THR A 324 -25.94 5.91 -6.44
N SER A 325 -26.20 6.01 -5.15
CA SER A 325 -25.19 6.60 -4.27
C SER A 325 -23.90 5.81 -4.49
N ALA A 326 -22.76 6.49 -4.59
CA ALA A 326 -21.42 5.88 -4.55
C ALA A 326 -21.16 5.05 -3.27
N TYR A 327 -22.18 4.96 -2.40
CA TYR A 327 -22.17 4.47 -1.03
C TYR A 327 -23.28 3.45 -0.76
N ALA A 328 -23.97 2.96 -1.79
CA ALA A 328 -24.92 1.88 -1.64
C ALA A 328 -24.16 0.64 -1.16
N LEU A 329 -24.32 0.28 0.12
CA LEU A 329 -23.74 -0.91 0.73
C LEU A 329 -24.10 -2.13 -0.13
N ARG A 330 -23.13 -2.68 -0.87
CA ARG A 330 -23.36 -3.84 -1.74
C ARG A 330 -23.18 -5.14 -0.94
N GLY A 331 -24.00 -6.14 -1.24
CA GLY A 331 -23.78 -7.51 -0.76
C GLY A 331 -24.19 -7.83 0.69
N GLY A 332 -25.17 -7.11 1.26
CA GLY A 332 -25.70 -7.43 2.61
C GLY A 332 -24.83 -6.96 3.78
N ALA A 333 -23.81 -6.15 3.49
CA ALA A 333 -22.90 -5.61 4.48
C ALA A 333 -23.50 -4.42 5.25
N THR A 334 -23.13 -4.30 6.53
CA THR A 334 -23.63 -3.22 7.40
C THR A 334 -22.81 -1.94 7.27
N PRO A 335 -23.33 -0.77 7.70
CA PRO A 335 -22.52 0.44 7.83
C PRO A 335 -21.22 0.23 8.62
N TRP A 336 -21.23 -0.65 9.63
CA TRP A 336 -20.06 -0.95 10.45
C TRP A 336 -18.98 -1.74 9.69
N ASN A 337 -19.38 -2.60 8.76
CA ASN A 337 -18.44 -3.27 7.86
C ASN A 337 -17.63 -2.25 7.03
N ALA A 338 -18.31 -1.22 6.52
CA ALA A 338 -17.67 -0.13 5.80
C ALA A 338 -16.73 0.69 6.70
N VAL A 339 -17.12 0.96 7.96
CA VAL A 339 -16.23 1.61 8.95
C VAL A 339 -14.94 0.81 9.15
N ILE A 340 -15.04 -0.50 9.33
CA ILE A 340 -13.86 -1.37 9.54
C ILE A 340 -12.95 -1.35 8.32
N PHE A 341 -13.51 -1.39 7.11
CA PHE A 341 -12.74 -1.26 5.87
C PHE A 341 -11.98 0.06 5.81
N GLU A 342 -12.67 1.18 6.06
CA GLU A 342 -12.03 2.50 6.09
C GLU A 342 -10.94 2.60 7.16
N ILE A 343 -11.15 1.99 8.34
CA ILE A 343 -10.10 1.89 9.39
C ILE A 343 -8.88 1.15 8.84
N MET A 344 -9.05 -0.03 8.24
CA MET A 344 -7.94 -0.85 7.75
C MET A 344 -7.15 -0.17 6.63
N MET A 345 -7.86 0.45 5.69
CA MET A 345 -7.24 1.11 4.54
C MET A 345 -6.56 2.43 4.93
N THR A 346 -7.18 3.23 5.80
CA THR A 346 -6.51 4.43 6.31
C THR A 346 -5.37 4.08 7.24
N PHE A 347 -5.47 3.00 8.02
CA PHE A 347 -4.34 2.47 8.79
C PHE A 347 -3.16 2.16 7.87
N SER A 348 -3.36 1.42 6.77
CA SER A 348 -2.26 1.06 5.86
C SER A 348 -1.67 2.29 5.16
N LEU A 349 -2.52 3.25 4.78
CA LEU A 349 -2.08 4.55 4.22
C LEU A 349 -1.20 5.32 5.22
N VAL A 350 -1.68 5.55 6.43
CA VAL A 350 -0.97 6.34 7.44
C VAL A 350 0.30 5.61 7.91
N TYR A 351 0.24 4.29 8.12
CA TYR A 351 1.41 3.49 8.44
C TYR A 351 2.50 3.62 7.34
N THR A 352 2.09 3.64 6.07
CA THR A 352 3.02 3.85 4.94
C THR A 352 3.69 5.22 5.01
N VAL A 353 2.93 6.26 5.32
CA VAL A 353 3.47 7.62 5.52
C VAL A 353 4.50 7.62 6.64
N TYR A 354 4.19 7.04 7.80
CA TYR A 354 5.14 6.96 8.92
C TYR A 354 6.44 6.27 8.52
N ALA A 355 6.34 5.07 7.95
CA ALA A 355 7.50 4.25 7.63
C ALA A 355 8.43 4.85 6.57
N THR A 356 7.85 5.58 5.61
CA THR A 356 8.61 6.07 4.44
C THR A 356 8.97 7.54 4.52
N THR A 357 8.26 8.34 5.31
CA THR A 357 8.50 9.80 5.40
C THR A 357 8.94 10.27 6.78
N ILE A 358 8.38 9.70 7.86
CA ILE A 358 8.57 10.20 9.23
C ILE A 358 9.72 9.48 9.95
N ASP A 359 9.77 8.16 9.84
CA ASP A 359 10.72 7.32 10.58
C ASP A 359 12.18 7.74 10.33
N PRO A 360 12.97 8.09 11.36
CA PRO A 360 14.40 8.37 11.20
C PRO A 360 15.20 7.22 10.58
N LYS A 361 14.71 5.98 10.71
CA LYS A 361 15.30 4.75 10.14
C LYS A 361 14.87 4.49 8.69
N LYS A 362 14.10 5.39 8.06
CA LYS A 362 13.59 5.23 6.68
C LYS A 362 14.68 5.04 5.61
N GLY A 363 15.93 5.37 5.88
CA GLY A 363 17.03 5.22 4.92
C GLY A 363 16.68 5.85 3.57
N ASN A 364 16.95 5.14 2.47
CA ASN A 364 16.65 5.63 1.13
C ASN A 364 15.16 5.52 0.71
N THR A 365 14.29 5.00 1.58
CA THR A 365 12.86 4.85 1.22
C THR A 365 12.12 6.18 1.12
N GLU A 366 12.68 7.27 1.66
CA GLU A 366 12.17 8.64 1.48
C GLU A 366 12.06 9.01 0.00
N VAL A 367 12.98 8.53 -0.85
CA VAL A 367 12.99 8.80 -2.30
C VAL A 367 11.75 8.21 -2.98
N ILE A 368 11.26 7.06 -2.49
CA ILE A 368 10.11 6.35 -3.06
C ILE A 368 8.82 6.56 -2.25
N ALA A 369 8.87 7.31 -1.16
CA ALA A 369 7.73 7.51 -0.27
C ALA A 369 6.48 8.04 -0.99
N PRO A 370 6.57 9.02 -1.90
CA PRO A 370 5.40 9.48 -2.67
C PRO A 370 4.78 8.37 -3.54
N ILE A 371 5.61 7.50 -4.13
CA ILE A 371 5.15 6.36 -4.93
C ILE A 371 4.46 5.34 -4.02
N ALA A 372 4.99 5.10 -2.82
CA ALA A 372 4.39 4.19 -1.84
C ALA A 372 3.03 4.67 -1.36
N ILE A 373 2.90 5.97 -1.07
CA ILE A 373 1.64 6.59 -0.68
C ILE A 373 0.62 6.49 -1.82
N GLY A 374 1.02 6.72 -3.07
CA GLY A 374 0.14 6.54 -4.22
C GLY A 374 -0.31 5.09 -4.44
N PHE A 375 0.64 4.15 -4.40
CA PHE A 375 0.35 2.73 -4.63
C PHE A 375 -0.48 2.09 -3.52
N ILE A 376 -0.31 2.49 -2.25
CA ILE A 376 -1.17 1.95 -1.19
C ILE A 376 -2.62 2.41 -1.35
N VAL A 377 -2.85 3.67 -1.76
CA VAL A 377 -4.20 4.15 -2.09
C VAL A 377 -4.76 3.35 -3.26
N GLY A 378 -3.99 3.19 -4.34
CA GLY A 378 -4.42 2.41 -5.51
C GLY A 378 -4.75 0.95 -5.17
N ALA A 379 -3.92 0.28 -4.37
CA ALA A 379 -4.14 -1.10 -3.92
C ALA A 379 -5.42 -1.25 -3.09
N ASN A 380 -5.61 -0.35 -2.12
CA ASN A 380 -6.80 -0.32 -1.27
C ASN A 380 -8.07 -0.10 -2.11
N THR A 381 -8.04 0.84 -3.07
CA THR A 381 -9.20 1.12 -3.94
C THR A 381 -9.46 -0.02 -4.93
N LEU A 382 -8.44 -0.69 -5.49
CA LEU A 382 -8.63 -1.88 -6.33
C LEU A 382 -9.28 -3.04 -5.55
N THR A 383 -8.94 -3.18 -4.27
CA THR A 383 -9.41 -4.28 -3.43
C THR A 383 -10.82 -4.03 -2.89
N ALA A 384 -11.11 -2.82 -2.42
CA ALA A 384 -12.33 -2.53 -1.65
C ALA A 384 -13.22 -1.43 -2.25
N GLY A 385 -12.79 -0.76 -3.33
CA GLY A 385 -13.54 0.33 -3.94
C GLY A 385 -14.92 -0.10 -4.43
N GLY A 386 -15.03 -1.30 -5.00
CA GLY A 386 -16.31 -1.88 -5.44
C GLY A 386 -17.23 -2.36 -4.31
N LEU A 387 -16.76 -2.39 -3.06
CA LEU A 387 -17.54 -2.82 -1.89
C LEU A 387 -18.09 -1.62 -1.11
N TYR A 388 -17.21 -0.69 -0.68
CA TYR A 388 -17.56 0.40 0.24
C TYR A 388 -17.01 1.78 -0.16
N GLY A 389 -16.47 1.90 -1.37
CA GLY A 389 -15.91 3.15 -1.91
C GLY A 389 -14.41 3.33 -1.68
N ALA A 390 -13.83 2.74 -0.62
CA ALA A 390 -12.39 2.80 -0.31
C ALA A 390 -11.82 4.22 -0.35
N VAL A 391 -12.41 5.08 0.47
CA VAL A 391 -12.22 6.53 0.39
C VAL A 391 -10.90 6.92 1.06
N MET A 392 -10.65 6.43 2.27
CA MET A 392 -9.49 6.72 3.12
C MET A 392 -9.31 8.20 3.51
N ASN A 393 -10.11 9.11 2.94
CA ASN A 393 -9.93 10.55 2.93
C ASN A 393 -11.28 11.29 3.14
N PRO A 394 -11.51 11.86 4.33
CA PRO A 394 -12.74 12.59 4.63
C PRO A 394 -13.02 13.75 3.65
N ALA A 395 -11.99 14.46 3.17
CA ALA A 395 -12.17 15.56 2.22
C ALA A 395 -12.67 15.05 0.86
N MET A 396 -12.17 13.90 0.41
CA MET A 396 -12.63 13.28 -0.84
C MET A 396 -14.11 12.89 -0.77
N ALA A 397 -14.54 12.24 0.32
CA ALA A 397 -15.96 11.91 0.51
C ALA A 397 -16.81 13.19 0.64
N PHE A 398 -16.30 14.22 1.33
CA PHE A 398 -17.02 15.48 1.53
C PHE A 398 -17.34 16.17 0.21
N GLY A 399 -16.38 16.28 -0.71
CA GLY A 399 -16.61 16.87 -2.04
C GLY A 399 -17.77 16.19 -2.78
N GLN A 400 -17.82 14.86 -2.74
CA GLN A 400 -18.90 14.08 -3.35
C GLN A 400 -20.27 14.29 -2.68
N ALA A 401 -20.29 14.43 -1.35
CA ALA A 401 -21.53 14.69 -0.61
C ALA A 401 -22.09 16.10 -0.89
N VAL A 402 -21.21 17.09 -1.07
CA VAL A 402 -21.59 18.47 -1.41
C VAL A 402 -22.24 18.55 -2.79
N ASP A 403 -21.65 17.90 -3.79
CA ASP A 403 -22.17 17.86 -5.17
C ASP A 403 -23.48 17.07 -5.26
N SER A 404 -23.50 15.85 -4.73
CA SER A 404 -24.70 15.00 -4.81
C SER A 404 -25.83 15.41 -3.86
N TRP A 405 -25.56 16.30 -2.89
CA TRP A 405 -26.42 16.63 -1.74
C TRP A 405 -26.86 15.40 -0.92
N LYS A 406 -26.09 14.30 -0.97
CA LYS A 406 -26.37 13.06 -0.24
C LYS A 406 -25.43 12.90 0.95
N TRP A 407 -26.00 12.96 2.14
CA TRP A 407 -25.27 12.88 3.42
C TRP A 407 -25.54 11.59 4.20
N GLU A 408 -26.37 10.70 3.65
CA GLU A 408 -26.69 9.42 4.28
C GLU A 408 -25.43 8.58 4.47
N SER A 409 -25.24 8.02 5.67
CA SER A 409 -24.07 7.22 6.05
C SER A 409 -22.72 7.92 5.88
N HIS A 410 -22.70 9.23 5.63
CA HIS A 410 -21.47 9.98 5.39
C HIS A 410 -20.50 9.96 6.59
N TRP A 411 -21.04 9.83 7.80
CA TRP A 411 -20.28 9.70 9.05
C TRP A 411 -19.24 8.56 9.03
N ILE A 412 -19.45 7.52 8.22
CA ILE A 412 -18.52 6.40 8.04
C ILE A 412 -17.15 6.89 7.55
N TYR A 413 -17.16 7.83 6.59
CA TYR A 413 -15.97 8.39 5.96
C TYR A 413 -15.28 9.46 6.81
N TRP A 414 -15.79 9.71 8.01
CA TRP A 414 -15.12 10.47 9.05
C TRP A 414 -14.59 9.51 10.10
N LEU A 415 -15.49 8.71 10.69
CA LEU A 415 -15.12 7.82 11.78
C LEU A 415 -14.04 6.82 11.37
N GLY A 416 -14.22 6.13 10.24
CA GLY A 416 -13.30 5.11 9.78
C GLY A 416 -11.88 5.65 9.56
N PRO A 417 -11.70 6.67 8.70
CA PRO A 417 -10.38 7.23 8.45
C PRO A 417 -9.69 7.81 9.67
N PHE A 418 -10.39 8.57 10.54
CA PHE A 418 -9.75 9.14 11.72
C PHE A 418 -9.31 8.08 12.73
N VAL A 419 -10.13 7.04 12.94
CA VAL A 419 -9.77 5.93 13.82
C VAL A 419 -8.59 5.14 13.24
N GLY A 420 -8.62 4.82 11.94
CA GLY A 420 -7.50 4.13 11.26
C GLY A 420 -6.19 4.90 11.34
N ALA A 421 -6.24 6.22 11.12
CA ALA A 421 -5.08 7.10 11.22
C ALA A 421 -4.51 7.17 12.63
N ALA A 422 -5.36 7.32 13.65
CA ALA A 422 -4.92 7.35 15.05
C ALA A 422 -4.28 6.03 15.48
N ILE A 423 -4.89 4.89 15.12
CA ILE A 423 -4.32 3.57 15.45
C ILE A 423 -2.97 3.39 14.75
N ALA A 424 -2.84 3.76 13.48
CA ALA A 424 -1.56 3.65 12.76
C ALA A 424 -0.46 4.49 13.40
N ALA A 425 -0.77 5.75 13.74
CA ALA A 425 0.15 6.66 14.40
C ALA A 425 0.63 6.08 15.75
N LEU A 426 -0.30 5.74 16.64
CA LEU A 426 0.01 5.21 17.97
C LEU A 426 0.77 3.89 17.92
N VAL A 427 0.39 2.98 17.01
CA VAL A 427 1.10 1.71 16.82
C VAL A 427 2.52 1.96 16.33
N TYR A 428 2.71 2.88 15.38
CA TYR A 428 4.04 3.15 14.83
C TYR A 428 4.95 3.82 15.86
N GLU A 429 4.42 4.82 16.56
CA GLU A 429 5.11 5.55 17.63
C GLU A 429 5.63 4.58 18.69
N THR A 430 4.72 3.82 19.30
CA THR A 430 5.01 2.96 20.45
C THR A 430 5.95 1.80 20.11
N ILE A 431 5.87 1.24 18.90
CA ILE A 431 6.65 0.06 18.53
C ILE A 431 8.00 0.45 17.89
N PHE A 432 8.04 1.46 17.02
CA PHE A 432 9.21 1.73 16.18
C PHE A 432 9.99 2.99 16.58
N LEU A 433 9.32 4.02 17.12
CA LEU A 433 9.92 5.31 17.46
C LEU A 433 10.31 5.44 18.94
N ASP A 434 9.45 5.03 19.87
CA ASP A 434 9.60 5.28 21.31
C ASP A 434 10.78 4.51 21.95
N SER A 435 11.31 3.50 21.24
CA SER A 435 12.57 2.82 21.58
C SER A 435 13.81 3.72 21.64
N GLN A 436 13.72 4.99 21.21
CA GLN A 436 14.83 5.95 21.23
C GLN A 436 14.84 6.93 22.42
N ASN A 437 13.69 7.21 23.05
CA ASN A 437 13.61 8.13 24.18
C ASN A 437 14.40 7.64 25.42
N THR A 438 14.81 6.37 25.45
CA THR A 438 15.56 5.76 26.55
C THR A 438 17.09 5.84 26.42
N TYR A 439 17.65 6.19 25.25
CA TYR A 439 19.11 6.17 25.03
C TYR A 439 19.77 7.56 24.96
N GLU A 440 19.03 8.64 24.73
CA GLU A 440 19.57 10.02 24.74
C GLU A 440 19.66 10.65 26.15
N GLN A 441 19.23 9.95 27.21
CA GLN A 441 19.27 10.45 28.59
C GLN A 441 20.44 9.95 29.45
N LEU A 442 21.54 9.46 28.86
CA LEU A 442 22.78 9.29 29.62
C LEU A 442 23.62 10.56 29.50
N PRO A 443 23.81 11.34 30.59
CA PRO A 443 24.70 12.50 30.56
C PRO A 443 26.09 12.01 30.15
N SER A 444 26.65 12.61 29.11
CA SER A 444 28.07 12.45 28.80
C SER A 444 28.84 12.89 30.05
N LYS A 445 29.44 11.91 30.75
CA LYS A 445 30.46 12.23 31.74
C LYS A 445 31.57 12.94 30.98
N THR A 446 31.65 14.25 31.19
CA THR A 446 32.84 15.06 30.93
C THR A 446 34.04 14.32 31.51
N LYS A 447 34.95 13.90 30.63
CA LYS A 447 36.30 13.53 31.03
C LYS A 447 37.13 14.79 30.94
N ASP A 448 37.22 15.50 32.05
CA ASP A 448 38.42 16.27 32.36
C ASP A 448 39.53 15.25 32.68
N PHE A 449 40.56 15.19 31.85
CA PHE A 449 42.00 15.07 32.16
C PHE A 449 42.80 14.91 30.85
#